data_AF-A0A3M8D5E0-F1
#
_entry.id   AF-A0A3M8D5E0-F1
#
_cell.length_a   1.000
_cell.length_b   1.000
_cell.length_c   1.000
_cell.angle_alpha   90.00
_cell.angle_beta   90.00
_cell.angle_gamma   90.00
#
_symmetry.space_group_name_H-M   'P 1'
#
loop_
_entity.id
_entity.type
_entity.pdbx_description
1 polymer ?
#
loop_
_entity_poly.entity_id
_entity_poly.type
_entity_poly.pdbx_seq_one_letter_code
_entity_poly.pdbx_strand_id
1 'polypeptide(L)'
;MLKQEHGTVMLISLFFLICLFAFSSLVLLLGQGALVGMRTQQTADLITKGARAAGKWTKTNPETGETKSRLFATTQEAREQNASIIRGAREEAEKLFELNRDALEKTAHRVDITHQKGEKHFLYNQGIYHLEITVEQEALLLWETPIMKVRRVSQSELNR
;
A
#
# COMPACT_ATOMS: atom_id res chain seq x y z
N MET A 1 -52.28 18.86 28.55
CA MET A 1 -51.41 19.40 27.48
C MET A 1 -49.94 19.09 27.70
N LEU A 2 -49.33 19.40 28.86
CA LEU A 2 -47.91 19.09 29.14
C LEU A 2 -47.48 17.64 28.84
N LYS A 3 -48.31 16.63 29.12
CA LYS A 3 -47.96 15.20 28.91
C LYS A 3 -47.79 14.81 27.43
N GLN A 4 -48.46 15.52 26.52
CA GLN A 4 -48.45 15.26 25.08
C GLN A 4 -47.25 15.94 24.41
N GLU A 5 -46.87 17.12 24.89
CA GLU A 5 -45.66 17.83 24.44
C GLU A 5 -44.38 17.09 24.84
N HIS A 6 -44.30 16.53 26.05
CA HIS A 6 -43.16 15.72 26.48
C HIS A 6 -43.00 14.44 25.65
N GLY A 7 -44.10 13.80 25.24
CA GLY A 7 -44.06 12.60 24.38
C GLY A 7 -43.54 12.90 22.98
N THR A 8 -43.98 14.01 22.38
CA THR A 8 -43.51 14.46 21.07
C THR A 8 -42.03 14.88 21.12
N VAL A 9 -41.61 15.60 22.15
CA VAL A 9 -40.20 15.98 22.34
C VAL A 9 -39.32 14.73 22.52
N MET A 10 -39.74 13.76 23.33
CA MET A 10 -39.00 12.50 23.50
C MET A 10 -38.85 11.73 22.18
N LEU A 11 -39.90 11.68 21.37
CA LEU A 11 -39.90 10.98 20.08
C LEU A 11 -38.98 11.68 19.04
N ILE A 12 -38.98 13.01 19.03
CA ILE A 12 -38.07 13.82 18.19
C ILE A 12 -36.62 13.66 18.67
N SER A 13 -36.36 13.69 19.97
CA SER A 13 -35.02 13.48 20.52
C SER A 13 -34.49 12.08 20.20
N LEU A 14 -35.32 11.04 20.31
CA LEU A 14 -34.95 9.68 19.93
C LEU A 14 -34.64 9.58 18.44
N PHE A 15 -35.49 10.17 17.59
CA PHE A 15 -35.27 10.21 16.14
C PHE A 15 -33.94 10.91 15.82
N PHE A 16 -33.66 12.05 16.44
CA PHE A 16 -32.40 12.77 16.25
C PHE A 16 -31.18 11.94 16.67
N LEU A 17 -31.25 11.24 17.80
CA LEU A 17 -30.18 10.36 18.26
C LEU A 17 -29.93 9.21 17.26
N ILE A 18 -30.99 8.59 16.72
CA ILE A 18 -30.87 7.54 15.70
C ILE A 18 -30.17 8.09 14.45
N CYS A 19 -30.58 9.28 13.98
CA CYS A 19 -29.92 9.94 12.85
C CYS A 19 -28.45 10.25 13.14
N LEU A 20 -28.12 10.70 14.35
CA LEU A 20 -26.75 10.98 14.76
C LEU A 20 -25.90 9.69 14.76
N PHE A 21 -26.41 8.60 15.34
CA PHE A 21 -25.72 7.30 15.33
C PHE A 21 -25.49 6.77 13.93
N ALA A 22 -26.50 6.87 13.05
CA ALA A 22 -26.39 6.47 11.65
C ALA A 22 -25.31 7.30 10.92
N PHE A 23 -25.30 8.62 11.14
CA PHE A 23 -24.30 9.50 10.54
C PHE A 23 -22.88 9.20 11.07
N SER A 24 -22.73 9.00 12.38
CA SER A 24 -21.44 8.63 12.97
C SER A 24 -20.91 7.31 12.43
N SER A 25 -21.77 6.30 12.24
CA SER A 25 -21.37 5.03 11.64
C SER A 25 -20.85 5.19 10.22
N LEU A 26 -21.47 6.07 9.41
CA LEU A 26 -21.01 6.37 8.06
C LEU A 26 -19.64 7.04 8.06
N VAL A 27 -19.41 8.01 8.96
CA VAL A 27 -18.13 8.70 9.09
C VAL A 27 -17.02 7.72 9.52
N LEU A 28 -17.31 6.82 10.46
CA LEU A 28 -16.36 5.78 10.89
C LEU A 28 -15.98 4.85 9.74
N LEU A 29 -16.95 4.44 8.92
CA LEU A 29 -16.71 3.62 7.74
C LEU A 29 -15.75 4.31 6.74
N LEU A 30 -15.99 5.60 6.45
CA LEU A 30 -15.12 6.40 5.58
C LEU A 30 -13.71 6.54 6.17
N GLY A 31 -13.61 6.74 7.49
CA GLY A 31 -12.34 6.82 8.21
C GLY A 31 -11.54 5.52 8.14
N GLN A 32 -12.18 4.37 8.32
CA GLN A 32 -11.53 3.05 8.18
C GLN A 32 -10.98 2.85 6.77
N GLY A 33 -11.77 3.18 5.74
CA GLY A 33 -11.35 3.12 4.34
C GLY A 33 -10.15 4.00 4.02
N ALA A 34 -10.17 5.24 4.49
CA ALA A 34 -9.07 6.18 4.30
C ALA A 34 -7.79 5.69 4.99
N LEU A 35 -7.87 5.22 6.23
CA LEU A 35 -6.72 4.76 7.01
C LEU A 35 -6.03 3.57 6.33
N VAL A 36 -6.80 2.60 5.87
CA VAL A 36 -6.29 1.40 5.19
C VAL A 36 -5.68 1.78 3.86
N GLY A 37 -6.36 2.63 3.08
CA GLY A 37 -5.82 3.20 1.86
C GLY A 37 -4.47 3.90 2.04
N MET A 38 -4.31 4.66 3.13
CA MET A 38 -3.06 5.34 3.45
C MET A 38 -1.96 4.36 3.86
N ARG A 39 -2.24 3.40 4.75
CA ARG A 39 -1.27 2.39 5.19
C ARG A 39 -0.78 1.56 4.00
N THR A 40 -1.69 1.06 3.18
CA THR A 40 -1.35 0.28 1.98
C THR A 40 -0.47 1.10 1.02
N GLN A 41 -0.79 2.38 0.82
CA GLN A 41 0.03 3.26 -0.02
C GLN A 41 1.43 3.49 0.58
N GLN A 42 1.51 3.76 1.89
CA GLN A 42 2.79 3.97 2.59
C GLN A 42 3.67 2.72 2.54
N THR A 43 3.09 1.53 2.75
CA THR A 43 3.80 0.26 2.62
C THR A 43 4.26 0.04 1.18
N ALA A 44 3.41 0.34 0.19
CA ALA A 44 3.80 0.23 -1.21
C ALA A 44 4.96 1.16 -1.56
N ASP A 45 4.93 2.41 -1.10
CA ASP A 45 6.00 3.39 -1.32
C ASP A 45 7.29 3.04 -0.59
N LEU A 46 7.21 2.48 0.61
CA LEU A 46 8.36 2.00 1.37
C LEU A 46 9.05 0.86 0.61
N ILE A 47 8.27 -0.14 0.18
CA ILE A 47 8.78 -1.31 -0.54
C ILE A 47 9.40 -0.88 -1.87
N THR A 48 8.72 -0.06 -2.68
CA THR A 48 9.25 0.34 -4.00
C THR A 48 10.52 1.17 -3.89
N LYS A 49 10.59 2.11 -2.93
CA LYS A 49 11.78 2.93 -2.70
C LYS A 49 12.94 2.09 -2.14
N GLY A 50 12.68 1.18 -1.20
CA GLY A 50 13.68 0.29 -0.62
C GLY A 50 14.23 -0.70 -1.65
N ALA A 51 13.35 -1.36 -2.41
CA ALA A 51 13.69 -2.22 -3.52
C ALA A 51 14.58 -1.52 -4.54
N ARG A 52 14.19 -0.29 -4.94
CA ARG A 52 14.99 0.52 -5.85
C ARG A 52 16.36 0.84 -5.26
N ALA A 53 16.43 1.26 -3.99
CA ALA A 53 17.69 1.61 -3.34
C ALA A 53 18.65 0.42 -3.26
N ALA A 54 18.15 -0.77 -2.92
CA ALA A 54 18.97 -1.97 -2.82
C ALA A 54 19.46 -2.47 -4.19
N GLY A 55 18.55 -2.57 -5.17
CA GLY A 55 18.88 -3.13 -6.49
C GLY A 55 19.54 -2.15 -7.46
N LYS A 56 19.70 -0.87 -7.08
CA LYS A 56 20.31 0.14 -7.94
C LYS A 56 21.80 -0.13 -8.09
N TRP A 57 22.25 -0.18 -9.33
CA TRP A 57 23.66 -0.12 -9.68
C TRP A 57 23.90 1.03 -10.65
N THR A 58 25.00 1.75 -10.44
CA THR A 58 25.43 2.86 -11.30
C THR A 58 26.91 2.72 -11.61
N LYS A 59 27.27 2.89 -12.87
CA LYS A 59 28.66 2.97 -13.31
C LYS A 59 28.85 4.20 -14.17
N THR A 60 29.78 5.05 -13.75
CA THR A 60 30.21 6.20 -14.54
C THR A 60 31.43 5.79 -15.35
N ASN A 61 31.40 6.03 -16.66
CA ASN A 61 32.55 5.81 -17.52
C ASN A 61 33.57 6.93 -17.26
N PRO A 62 34.81 6.62 -16.82
CA PRO A 62 35.82 7.63 -16.56
C PRO A 62 36.27 8.39 -17.83
N GLU A 63 36.09 7.82 -19.03
CA GLU A 63 36.54 8.43 -20.29
C GLU A 63 35.49 9.36 -20.90
N THR A 64 34.20 9.00 -20.83
CA THR A 64 33.11 9.77 -21.45
C THR A 64 32.29 10.59 -20.44
N GLY A 65 32.45 10.34 -19.13
CA GLY A 65 31.61 10.92 -18.08
C GLY A 65 30.17 10.37 -18.04
N GLU A 66 29.80 9.48 -18.96
CA GLU A 66 28.45 8.93 -19.02
C GLU A 66 28.17 8.00 -17.82
N THR A 67 27.05 8.25 -17.15
CA THR A 67 26.58 7.39 -16.06
C THR A 67 25.49 6.45 -16.57
N LYS A 68 25.74 5.14 -16.47
CA LYS A 68 24.74 4.11 -16.73
C LYS A 68 24.15 3.63 -15.41
N SER A 69 22.83 3.65 -15.32
CA SER A 69 22.07 3.13 -14.18
C SER A 69 21.25 1.91 -14.60
N ARG A 70 21.19 0.90 -13.74
CA ARG A 70 20.37 -0.30 -13.93
C ARG A 70 19.81 -0.74 -12.58
N LEU A 71 18.62 -1.34 -12.61
CA LEU A 71 18.07 -2.05 -11.45
C LEU A 71 18.22 -3.54 -11.68
N PHE A 72 18.72 -4.26 -10.68
CA PHE A 72 18.85 -5.71 -10.70
C PHE A 72 17.75 -6.35 -9.85
N ALA A 73 17.13 -7.42 -10.34
CA ALA A 73 16.08 -8.11 -9.61
C ALA A 73 16.66 -8.92 -8.44
N THR A 74 17.73 -9.68 -8.68
CA THR A 74 18.36 -10.56 -7.69
C THR A 74 19.85 -10.27 -7.53
N THR A 75 20.41 -10.72 -6.41
CA THR A 75 21.85 -10.63 -6.17
C THR A 75 22.62 -11.51 -7.17
N GLN A 76 22.04 -12.63 -7.58
CA GLN A 76 22.61 -13.52 -8.59
C GLN A 76 22.73 -12.83 -9.96
N GLU A 77 21.68 -12.17 -10.44
CA GLU A 77 21.68 -11.43 -11.72
C GLU A 77 22.78 -10.36 -11.74
N ALA A 78 22.98 -9.67 -10.60
CA ALA A 78 24.02 -8.66 -10.48
C ALA A 78 25.43 -9.25 -10.53
N ARG A 79 25.66 -10.39 -9.87
CA ARG A 79 26.96 -11.09 -9.89
C ARG A 79 27.34 -11.55 -11.29
N GLU A 80 26.39 -12.10 -12.04
CA GLU A 80 26.60 -12.52 -13.43
C GLU A 80 27.02 -11.36 -14.34
N GLN A 81 26.64 -10.13 -13.98
CA GLN A 81 26.97 -8.91 -14.72
C GLN A 81 28.08 -8.07 -14.08
N ASN A 82 28.81 -8.61 -13.10
CA ASN A 82 29.87 -7.93 -12.36
C ASN A 82 29.41 -6.60 -11.72
N ALA A 83 28.13 -6.52 -11.33
CA ALA A 83 27.57 -5.42 -10.60
C ALA A 83 27.64 -5.70 -9.09
N SER A 84 28.28 -4.81 -8.35
CA SER A 84 28.37 -4.89 -6.89
C SER A 84 27.12 -4.25 -6.26
N ILE A 85 26.15 -5.07 -5.89
CA ILE A 85 24.99 -4.68 -5.07
C ILE A 85 24.93 -5.53 -3.79
N ILE A 86 24.33 -4.99 -2.74
CA ILE A 86 24.14 -5.70 -1.47
C ILE A 86 23.02 -6.74 -1.61
N ARG A 87 21.93 -6.38 -2.29
CA ARG A 87 20.76 -7.22 -2.51
C ARG A 87 20.00 -6.79 -3.77
N GLY A 88 19.38 -7.73 -4.47
CA GLY A 88 18.50 -7.43 -5.58
C GLY A 88 17.21 -6.71 -5.15
N ALA A 89 16.61 -5.94 -6.05
CA ALA A 89 15.38 -5.20 -5.78
C ALA A 89 14.20 -6.11 -5.44
N ARG A 90 14.08 -7.29 -6.07
CA ARG A 90 12.99 -8.24 -5.80
C ARG A 90 13.16 -8.89 -4.42
N GLU A 91 14.39 -9.23 -4.06
CA GLU A 91 14.74 -9.83 -2.77
C GLU A 91 14.55 -8.83 -1.61
N GLU A 92 14.92 -7.56 -1.80
CA GLU A 92 14.67 -6.52 -0.80
C GLU A 92 13.17 -6.23 -0.66
N ALA A 93 12.43 -6.18 -1.75
CA ALA A 93 10.99 -5.95 -1.71
C ALA A 93 10.24 -7.04 -0.93
N GLU A 94 10.64 -8.29 -1.08
CA GLU A 94 10.08 -9.42 -0.35
C GLU A 94 10.31 -9.28 1.14
N LYS A 95 11.54 -8.97 1.53
CA LYS A 95 11.88 -8.79 2.95
C LYS A 95 11.14 -7.60 3.56
N LEU A 96 11.04 -6.48 2.84
CA LEU A 96 10.28 -5.32 3.29
C LEU A 96 8.79 -5.63 3.39
N PHE A 97 8.25 -6.46 2.51
CA PHE A 97 6.89 -6.94 2.63
C PHE A 97 6.72 -7.82 3.87
N GLU A 98 7.57 -8.81 4.08
CA GLU A 98 7.54 -9.67 5.27
C GLU A 98 7.58 -8.87 6.57
N LEU A 99 8.45 -7.87 6.65
CA LEU A 99 8.57 -6.99 7.83
C LEU A 99 7.33 -6.13 8.08
N ASN A 100 6.56 -5.81 7.04
CA ASN A 100 5.36 -4.98 7.13
C ASN A 100 4.05 -5.79 7.04
N ARG A 101 4.16 -7.11 6.87
CA ARG A 101 3.03 -8.01 6.64
C ARG A 101 2.04 -7.95 7.79
N ASP A 102 2.54 -8.07 9.02
CA ASP A 102 1.73 -8.01 10.24
C ASP A 102 0.94 -6.70 10.35
N ALA A 103 1.50 -5.58 9.89
CA ALA A 103 0.84 -4.29 9.95
C ALA A 103 -0.34 -4.19 8.94
N LEU A 104 -0.27 -4.93 7.84
CA LEU A 104 -1.34 -5.03 6.85
C LEU A 104 -2.38 -6.10 7.23
N GLU A 105 -1.93 -7.29 7.66
CA GLU A 105 -2.79 -8.43 7.98
C GLU A 105 -3.58 -8.24 9.28
N LYS A 106 -3.09 -7.48 10.26
CA LYS A 106 -3.85 -7.17 11.49
C LYS A 106 -5.22 -6.51 11.22
N THR A 107 -5.35 -5.84 10.08
CA THR A 107 -6.58 -5.16 9.66
C THR A 107 -7.21 -5.78 8.43
N ALA A 108 -6.60 -6.81 7.83
CA ALA A 108 -7.01 -7.35 6.54
C ALA A 108 -7.28 -8.84 6.60
N HIS A 109 -8.39 -9.25 6.00
CA HIS A 109 -8.71 -10.66 5.80
C HIS A 109 -7.82 -11.28 4.71
N ARG A 110 -7.42 -10.50 3.72
CA ARG A 110 -6.51 -10.95 2.65
C ARG A 110 -5.61 -9.81 2.18
N VAL A 111 -4.34 -10.12 1.98
CA VAL A 111 -3.35 -9.24 1.36
C VAL A 111 -2.76 -9.96 0.16
N ASP A 112 -2.80 -9.32 -1.00
CA ASP A 112 -2.21 -9.81 -2.25
C ASP A 112 -1.19 -8.79 -2.74
N ILE A 113 0.00 -9.26 -3.11
CA ILE A 113 1.12 -8.43 -3.56
C ILE A 113 1.59 -8.92 -4.93
N THR A 114 1.61 -8.00 -5.88
CA THR A 114 2.09 -8.25 -7.24
C THR A 114 3.28 -7.36 -7.55
N HIS A 115 4.45 -7.99 -7.68
CA HIS A 115 5.69 -7.32 -8.06
C HIS A 115 5.78 -7.14 -9.59
N GLN A 116 6.29 -6.00 -10.04
CA GLN A 116 6.65 -5.70 -11.44
C GLN A 116 5.58 -5.96 -12.49
N LYS A 117 4.30 -5.66 -12.18
CA LYS A 117 3.16 -5.95 -13.08
C LYS A 117 3.18 -7.42 -13.58
N GLY A 118 3.52 -8.36 -12.69
CA GLY A 118 3.70 -9.77 -13.00
C GLY A 118 5.13 -10.13 -13.43
N GLU A 119 6.15 -9.66 -12.69
CA GLU A 119 7.56 -10.01 -12.90
C GLU A 119 8.12 -9.67 -14.30
N LYS A 120 7.69 -8.54 -14.87
CA LYS A 120 8.16 -8.10 -16.19
C LYS A 120 9.62 -7.61 -16.12
N HIS A 121 10.55 -8.44 -16.57
CA HIS A 121 12.00 -8.15 -16.56
C HIS A 121 12.41 -6.82 -17.20
N PHE A 122 11.71 -6.35 -18.25
CA PHE A 122 12.07 -5.11 -18.93
C PHE A 122 11.98 -3.87 -18.02
N LEU A 123 11.15 -3.90 -16.96
CA LEU A 123 10.99 -2.78 -16.04
C LEU A 123 12.27 -2.56 -15.22
N TYR A 124 12.94 -3.64 -14.81
CA TYR A 124 14.25 -3.56 -14.14
C TYR A 124 15.31 -2.91 -15.03
N ASN A 125 15.31 -3.24 -16.33
CA ASN A 125 16.23 -2.63 -17.30
C ASN A 125 15.96 -1.13 -17.50
N GLN A 126 14.72 -0.69 -17.33
CA GLN A 126 14.34 0.73 -17.36
C GLN A 126 14.61 1.44 -16.02
N GLY A 127 15.06 0.72 -14.99
CA GLY A 127 15.26 1.27 -13.66
C GLY A 127 13.96 1.50 -12.89
N ILE A 128 12.87 0.84 -13.29
CA ILE A 128 11.54 0.99 -12.71
C ILE A 128 11.26 -0.21 -11.82
N TYR A 129 10.83 0.08 -10.59
CA TYR A 129 10.26 -0.91 -9.68
C TYR A 129 8.78 -0.61 -9.46
N HIS A 130 7.91 -1.49 -9.92
CA HIS A 130 6.47 -1.40 -9.75
C HIS A 130 5.97 -2.39 -8.71
N LEU A 131 5.06 -1.94 -7.85
CA LEU A 131 4.39 -2.78 -6.88
C LEU A 131 2.90 -2.49 -6.84
N GLU A 132 2.11 -3.55 -6.79
CA GLU A 132 0.69 -3.48 -6.50
C GLU A 132 0.40 -4.24 -5.22
N ILE A 133 -0.34 -3.60 -4.31
CA ILE A 133 -0.83 -4.22 -3.08
C ILE A 133 -2.35 -4.12 -3.09
N THR A 134 -3.01 -5.25 -2.92
CA THR A 134 -4.45 -5.36 -2.75
C THR A 134 -4.75 -5.88 -1.35
N VAL A 135 -5.57 -5.13 -0.62
CA VAL A 135 -5.98 -5.43 0.75
C VAL A 135 -7.49 -5.58 0.78
N GLU A 136 -7.97 -6.72 1.26
CA GLU A 136 -9.40 -6.98 1.51
C GLU A 136 -9.61 -7.03 3.02
N GLN A 137 -10.52 -6.19 3.53
CA GLN A 137 -10.86 -6.17 4.96
C GLN A 137 -12.36 -6.14 5.16
N GLU A 138 -12.81 -6.60 6.33
CA GLU A 138 -14.17 -6.37 6.78
C GLU A 138 -14.28 -4.96 7.35
N ALA A 139 -15.34 -4.24 6.95
CA ALA A 139 -15.66 -2.95 7.53
C ALA A 139 -16.85 -3.12 8.48
N LEU A 140 -16.76 -2.52 9.67
CA LEU A 140 -17.83 -2.61 10.66
C LEU A 140 -18.86 -1.51 10.38
N LEU A 141 -20.05 -1.89 9.87
CA LEU A 141 -21.24 -1.05 9.92
C LEU A 141 -22.16 -1.49 11.06
N LEU A 142 -23.08 -0.61 11.44
CA LEU A 142 -24.10 -0.83 12.46
C LEU A 142 -24.83 -2.19 12.36
N TRP A 143 -25.02 -2.73 11.14
CA TRP A 143 -25.84 -3.93 10.91
C TRP A 143 -25.21 -4.96 9.96
N GLU A 144 -24.07 -4.65 9.34
CA GLU A 144 -23.42 -5.50 8.33
C GLU A 144 -21.89 -5.40 8.42
N THR A 145 -21.20 -6.44 7.96
CA THR A 145 -19.75 -6.48 7.83
C THR A 145 -19.33 -6.63 6.37
N PRO A 146 -19.50 -5.60 5.52
CA PRO A 146 -19.11 -5.67 4.12
C PRO A 146 -17.59 -5.82 3.97
N ILE A 147 -17.19 -6.54 2.92
CA ILE A 147 -15.78 -6.67 2.54
C ILE A 147 -15.40 -5.45 1.70
N MET A 148 -14.50 -4.64 2.23
CA MET A 148 -13.89 -3.51 1.53
C MET A 148 -12.58 -3.94 0.88
N LYS A 149 -12.49 -3.74 -0.43
CA LYS A 149 -11.28 -4.01 -1.22
C LYS A 149 -10.56 -2.71 -1.55
N VAL A 150 -9.31 -2.60 -1.11
CA VAL A 150 -8.43 -1.46 -1.35
C VAL A 150 -7.27 -1.92 -2.22
N ARG A 151 -7.13 -1.31 -3.40
CA ARG A 151 -5.99 -1.53 -4.29
C ARG A 151 -5.13 -0.27 -4.34
N ARG A 152 -3.82 -0.44 -4.17
CA ARG A 152 -2.83 0.63 -4.31
C ARG A 152 -1.67 0.17 -5.17
N VAL A 153 -1.15 1.11 -5.93
CA VAL A 153 -0.05 0.92 -6.85
C VAL A 153 1.01 1.96 -6.52
N SER A 154 2.25 1.52 -6.43
CA SER A 154 3.41 2.40 -6.28
C SER A 154 4.46 2.05 -7.33
N GLN A 155 5.14 3.07 -7.82
CA GLN A 155 6.21 2.94 -8.80
C GLN A 155 7.37 3.84 -8.39
N SER A 156 8.59 3.30 -8.42
CA SER A 156 9.81 4.04 -8.16
C SER A 156 10.78 3.89 -9.32
N GLU A 157 11.34 5.02 -9.77
CA GLU A 157 12.22 5.07 -10.95
C GLU A 157 13.63 5.54 -10.56
N LEU A 158 14.62 5.09 -11.33
CA LEU A 158 15.97 5.64 -11.31
C LEU A 158 15.98 6.93 -12.14
N ASN A 159 16.24 8.07 -11.49
CA ASN A 159 16.53 9.31 -12.21
C ASN A 159 17.76 9.07 -13.11
N ARG A 160 17.59 9.36 -14.40
CA ARG A 160 18.67 9.39 -15.40
C ARG A 160 19.55 10.62 -15.20
#